data_AF-A0A2H0TP53-F1
#
_entry.id   AF-A0A2H0TP53-F1
#
_cell.length_a   1.000
_cell.length_b   1.000
_cell.length_c   1.000
_cell.angle_alpha   90.00
_cell.angle_beta   90.00
_cell.angle_gamma   90.00
#
_symmetry.space_group_name_H-M   'P 1'
#
loop_
_entity.id
_entity.type
_entity.pdbx_description
1 polymer ?
#
loop_
_entity_poly.entity_id
_entity_poly.type
_entity_poly.pdbx_seq_one_letter_code
_entity_poly.pdbx_strand_id
1 'polypeptide(L)'
;MDDERRRDQWFWKSVAELKQLVEEAGLGDRLRHFNDVLIGHETPDGYGDPVLTDVTIDGRTCDVYHTDKKPTDTYHRIFIHIKE
;
A
#
# COMPACT_ATOMS: atom_id res chain seq x y z
N MET A 1 18.69 -16.53 2.58
CA MET A 1 19.56 -15.80 1.63
C MET A 1 18.65 -15.23 0.53
N ASP A 2 17.50 -14.68 0.94
CA ASP A 2 16.30 -14.51 0.10
C ASP A 2 15.69 -13.09 0.18
N ASP A 3 16.16 -12.27 1.12
CA ASP A 3 15.62 -10.93 1.37
C ASP A 3 16.04 -9.91 0.30
N GLU A 4 17.22 -10.10 -0.30
CA GLU A 4 17.84 -9.07 -1.14
C GLU A 4 17.27 -8.98 -2.56
N ARG A 5 16.73 -10.07 -3.11
CA ARG A 5 16.17 -10.08 -4.49
C ARG A 5 14.74 -9.57 -4.59
N ARG A 6 14.07 -9.28 -3.47
CA ARG A 6 12.69 -8.77 -3.45
C ARG A 6 12.60 -7.24 -3.46
N ARG A 7 13.72 -6.52 -3.38
CA ARG A 7 13.72 -5.05 -3.28
C ARG A 7 13.20 -4.34 -4.53
N ASP A 8 13.25 -4.98 -5.70
CA ASP A 8 12.94 -4.28 -6.96
C ASP A 8 11.61 -4.73 -7.61
N GLN A 9 10.75 -5.47 -6.90
CA GLN A 9 9.50 -5.97 -7.49
C GLN A 9 8.29 -5.71 -6.59
N TRP A 10 7.24 -5.19 -7.23
CA TRP A 10 5.90 -5.17 -6.64
C TRP A 10 5.44 -6.60 -6.39
N PHE A 11 5.14 -6.92 -5.14
CA PHE A 11 4.52 -8.19 -4.79
C PHE A 11 3.08 -7.97 -4.31
N TRP A 12 2.26 -8.96 -4.59
CA TRP A 12 0.83 -8.97 -4.29
C TRP A 12 0.61 -9.59 -2.92
N LYS A 13 -0.11 -8.89 -2.05
CA LYS A 13 -0.63 -9.45 -0.80
C LYS A 13 -2.12 -9.68 -0.91
N SER A 14 -2.63 -10.68 -0.20
CA SER A 14 -4.08 -10.85 -0.09
C SER A 14 -4.72 -9.69 0.66
N VAL A 15 -5.99 -9.41 0.38
CA VAL A 15 -6.78 -8.39 1.11
C VAL A 15 -6.81 -8.65 2.61
N ALA A 16 -6.80 -9.92 3.03
CA ALA A 16 -6.79 -10.30 4.44
C ALA A 16 -5.50 -9.88 5.13
N GLU A 17 -4.35 -10.13 4.51
CA GLU A 17 -3.04 -9.74 5.05
C GLU A 17 -2.91 -8.22 5.14
N LEU A 18 -3.40 -7.47 4.14
CA LEU A 18 -3.38 -6.01 4.27
C LEU A 18 -4.35 -5.51 5.34
N LYS A 19 -5.56 -6.06 5.42
CA LYS A 19 -6.52 -5.66 6.48
C LYS A 19 -5.88 -5.81 7.86
N GLN A 20 -5.17 -6.92 8.07
CA GLN A 20 -4.43 -7.12 9.30
C GLN A 20 -3.33 -6.06 9.49
N LEU A 21 -2.50 -5.79 8.47
CA LEU A 21 -1.45 -4.77 8.55
C LEU A 21 -1.99 -3.36 8.81
N VAL A 22 -3.11 -3.01 8.17
CA VAL A 22 -3.80 -1.71 8.32
C VAL A 22 -4.43 -1.61 9.71
N GLU A 23 -4.98 -2.69 10.23
CA GLU A 23 -5.52 -2.76 11.59
C GLU A 23 -4.42 -2.62 12.64
N GLU A 24 -3.32 -3.38 12.50
CA GLU A 24 -2.13 -3.30 13.36
C GLU A 24 -1.48 -1.91 13.33
N ALA A 25 -1.51 -1.23 12.16
CA ALA A 25 -1.01 0.13 12.01
C ALA A 25 -2.01 1.22 12.43
N GLY A 26 -3.24 0.86 12.85
CA GLY A 26 -4.27 1.83 13.26
C GLY A 26 -4.81 2.69 12.11
N LEU A 27 -4.79 2.17 10.89
CA LEU A 27 -5.14 2.88 9.65
C LEU A 27 -6.54 2.55 9.11
N GLY A 28 -7.31 1.70 9.80
CA GLY A 28 -8.59 1.14 9.33
C GLY A 28 -9.60 2.19 8.86
N ASP A 29 -9.76 3.28 9.61
CA ASP A 29 -10.71 4.36 9.28
C ASP A 29 -10.14 5.39 8.30
N ARG A 30 -8.83 5.32 8.02
CA ARG A 30 -8.12 6.28 7.16
C ARG A 30 -8.07 5.84 5.70
N LEU A 31 -8.43 4.58 5.43
CA LEU A 31 -8.46 4.00 4.10
C LEU A 31 -9.90 3.73 3.66
N ARG A 32 -10.18 4.03 2.39
CA ARG A 32 -11.45 3.65 1.75
C ARG A 32 -11.45 2.14 1.46
N HIS A 33 -12.60 1.65 0.99
CA HIS A 33 -12.72 0.27 0.52
C HIS A 33 -11.65 -0.04 -0.53
N PHE A 34 -10.97 -1.18 -0.35
CA PHE A 34 -10.01 -1.72 -1.30
C PHE A 34 -10.23 -3.21 -1.53
N ASN A 35 -9.88 -3.69 -2.72
CA ASN A 35 -9.99 -5.09 -3.12
C ASN A 35 -8.62 -5.73 -3.44
N ASP A 36 -7.56 -4.94 -3.46
CA ASP A 36 -6.26 -5.37 -3.97
C ASP A 36 -5.12 -4.46 -3.52
N VAL A 37 -3.92 -5.04 -3.40
CA VAL A 37 -2.76 -4.44 -2.73
C VAL A 37 -1.47 -4.83 -3.41
N LEU A 38 -0.73 -3.83 -3.86
CA LEU A 38 0.61 -3.98 -4.39
C LEU A 38 1.59 -3.28 -3.43
N ILE A 39 2.69 -3.96 -3.09
CA ILE A 39 3.75 -3.43 -2.23
C ILE A 39 5.08 -3.46 -2.98
N GLY A 40 5.83 -2.36 -2.98
CA GLY A 40 7.09 -2.24 -3.73
C GLY A 40 7.90 -1.00 -3.34
N HIS A 41 9.08 -0.86 -3.91
CA HIS A 41 10.00 0.26 -3.63
C HIS A 41 9.92 1.39 -4.66
N GLU A 42 9.09 1.22 -5.69
CA GLU A 42 8.82 2.30 -6.65
C GLU A 42 7.61 3.11 -6.19
N THR A 43 7.63 4.41 -6.44
CA THR A 43 6.40 5.20 -6.32
C THR A 43 5.45 4.82 -7.46
N PRO A 44 4.17 4.55 -7.18
CA PRO A 44 3.21 4.21 -8.23
C PRO A 44 2.99 5.43 -9.15
N ASP A 45 3.51 5.34 -10.36
CA ASP A 45 3.54 6.46 -11.31
C ASP A 45 2.12 6.83 -11.80
N GLY A 46 1.80 8.12 -11.85
CA GLY A 46 0.49 8.61 -12.30
C GLY A 46 -0.67 8.45 -11.32
N TYR A 47 -0.45 7.87 -10.13
CA TYR A 47 -1.47 7.73 -9.08
C TYR A 47 -1.52 8.92 -8.11
N GLY A 48 -0.80 10.01 -8.39
CA GLY A 48 -0.79 11.27 -7.63
C GLY A 48 -0.30 11.13 -6.19
N ASP A 49 -0.70 12.06 -5.32
CA ASP A 49 -0.20 12.08 -3.94
C ASP A 49 -0.70 10.88 -3.10
N PRO A 50 0.13 10.40 -2.16
CA PRO A 50 -0.25 9.36 -1.21
C PRO A 50 -1.40 9.83 -0.30
N VAL A 51 -2.27 8.90 0.06
CA VAL A 51 -3.34 9.12 1.04
C VAL A 51 -2.82 9.06 2.47
N LEU A 52 -1.71 8.35 2.69
CA LEU A 52 -1.00 8.27 3.97
C LEU A 52 0.49 8.32 3.71
N THR A 53 1.22 9.09 4.50
CA THR A 53 2.68 9.23 4.41
C THR A 53 3.35 8.77 5.69
N ASP A 54 4.56 8.23 5.56
CA ASP A 54 5.44 7.84 6.68
C ASP A 54 4.76 6.90 7.70
N VAL A 55 3.94 5.97 7.21
CA VAL A 55 3.31 4.95 8.05
C VAL A 55 4.25 3.76 8.21
N THR A 56 4.33 3.21 9.42
CA THR A 56 5.10 2.00 9.67
C THR A 56 4.27 0.77 9.32
N ILE A 57 4.72 -0.02 8.34
CA ILE A 57 4.13 -1.30 7.94
C ILE A 57 5.23 -2.35 7.96
N ASP A 58 5.05 -3.40 8.76
CA ASP A 58 6.04 -4.49 8.91
C ASP A 58 7.45 -3.97 9.26
N GLY A 59 7.51 -2.96 10.14
CA GLY A 59 8.76 -2.34 10.58
C GLY A 59 9.42 -1.41 9.55
N ARG A 60 8.82 -1.19 8.38
CA ARG A 60 9.34 -0.31 7.33
C ARG A 60 8.52 0.98 7.21
N THR A 61 9.17 2.07 6.81
CA THR A 61 8.49 3.34 6.55
C THR A 61 7.91 3.35 5.15
N CYS A 62 6.61 3.53 5.05
CA CYS A 62 5.86 3.40 3.81
C CYS A 62 4.97 4.62 3.53
N ASP A 63 4.76 4.89 2.25
CA ASP A 63 3.68 5.76 1.79
C ASP A 63 2.59 4.90 1.14
N VAL A 64 1.32 5.22 1.41
CA VAL A 64 0.16 4.48 0.91
C VAL A 64 -0.59 5.33 -0.09
N TYR A 65 -0.84 4.79 -1.26
CA TYR A 65 -1.59 5.41 -2.35
C TYR A 65 -2.88 4.63 -2.57
N HIS A 66 -3.94 5.35 -2.90
CA HIS A 66 -5.23 4.76 -3.24
C HIS A 66 -5.60 5.15 -4.68
N THR A 67 -5.93 4.16 -5.50
CA THR A 67 -6.24 4.42 -6.92
C THR A 67 -7.61 5.05 -7.11
N ASP A 68 -8.52 4.80 -6.19
CA ASP A 68 -9.85 5.39 -6.20
C ASP A 68 -9.79 6.72 -5.44
N LYS A 69 -9.74 7.81 -6.23
CA LYS A 69 -9.71 9.20 -5.75
C LYS A 69 -11.08 9.87 -5.90
N LYS A 70 -11.93 9.36 -6.80
CA LYS A 70 -13.26 9.87 -7.08
C LYS A 70 -14.31 8.84 -6.72
N PRO A 71 -15.49 9.22 -6.19
CA PRO A 71 -16.56 8.29 -5.83
C PRO A 71 -17.02 7.30 -6.93
N THR A 72 -16.64 7.53 -8.19
CA THR A 72 -16.96 6.71 -9.35
C THR A 72 -15.88 5.69 -9.72
N ASP A 73 -14.71 5.74 -9.09
CA ASP A 73 -13.61 4.84 -9.43
C ASP A 73 -13.90 3.44 -8.87
N THR A 74 -13.74 2.40 -9.69
CA THR A 74 -14.14 1.02 -9.35
C THR A 74 -12.96 0.09 -9.09
N TYR A 75 -11.74 0.57 -9.31
CA TYR A 75 -10.54 -0.26 -9.25
C TYR A 75 -10.10 -0.56 -7.82
N HIS A 76 -10.40 0.34 -6.87
CA HIS A 76 -10.22 0.18 -5.41
C HIS A 76 -8.91 -0.50 -4.99
N ARG A 77 -7.79 -0.12 -5.60
CA ARG A 77 -6.47 -0.70 -5.33
C ARG A 77 -5.66 0.21 -4.42
N ILE A 78 -4.85 -0.42 -3.56
CA ILE A 78 -3.84 0.25 -2.76
C ILE A 78 -2.44 -0.08 -3.29
N PHE A 79 -1.59 0.94 -3.35
CA PHE A 79 -0.15 0.77 -3.55
C PHE A 79 0.58 1.21 -2.28
N ILE A 80 1.52 0.40 -1.83
CA ILE A 80 2.37 0.68 -0.68
C ILE A 80 3.79 0.83 -1.19
N HIS A 81 4.27 2.06 -1.17
CA HIS A 81 5.64 2.41 -1.50
C HIS A 81 6.49 2.30 -0.22
N ILE A 82 7.45 1.37 -0.21
CA ILE A 82 8.45 1.25 0.86
C ILE A 82 9.58 2.25 0.60
N LYS A 83 9.77 3.21 1.50
CA LYS A 83 10.74 4.29 1.31
C LYS A 83 12.18 3.81 1.48
N GLU A 84 12.44 2.95 2.47
CA GLU A 84 13.76 2.35 2.77
C GLU A 84 13.60 0.96 3.42
#